data_AF-A0A939A6R5-F1
#
_entry.id   AF-A0A939A6R5-F1
#
_cell.length_a   1.000
_cell.length_b   1.000
_cell.length_c   1.000
_cell.angle_alpha   90.00
_cell.angle_beta   90.00
_cell.angle_gamma   90.00
#
_symmetry.space_group_name_H-M   'P 1'
#
loop_
_entity.id
_entity.type
_entity.pdbx_description
1 polymer ?
#
loop_
_entity_poly.entity_id
_entity_poly.type
_entity_poly.pdbx_seq_one_letter_code
_entity_poly.pdbx_strand_id
1 'polypeptide(L)'
;MPAAGSGWLSLPFWLRYRVAYDHVLLTEIIAVWTRTVTHFYRDHARRQHGIADGVCAAISAVQRFGDGLRLNPHVHSIFADGVWRAAAGSDAPKFQRIKSPTQREVEVLTLAVRRRVLRRLGRLGVLRADLEEPSCDLFGEREPILASCMTASLLDRVAIGERKGELVMRLRDEQVEVRGNGKRCAVADGFNVHAATTVPPLARDALERLCKYLLRPAICNERLQRLESGEVLLTLRKRWSDGTFAKVFQPQDLISKVIALLPAPGANLLRFHGQFAPGARWRAQITAGAARARKATAPPKDEEQRQRRMAWSVLLRRSFAIEVMNCPACGGRRELLAVIEHKPTVQKILAHLGLDTEPPAFALPRGPPLLAGKGVPDADGLPWEARDAGRRVVVDPGFVEPAYD
;
A
#
# COMPACT_ATOMS: atom_id res chain seq x y z
N MET A 1 11.36 17.37 9.88
CA MET A 1 10.89 16.10 10.46
C MET A 1 12.05 15.49 11.24
N PRO A 2 11.78 14.92 12.42
CA PRO A 2 12.80 14.22 13.20
C PRO A 2 13.25 12.94 12.49
N ALA A 3 14.29 12.29 13.04
CA ALA A 3 14.73 10.99 12.56
C ALA A 3 13.59 9.96 12.63
N ALA A 4 13.55 9.03 11.67
CA ALA A 4 12.50 8.04 11.58
C ALA A 4 13.07 6.65 11.27
N GLY A 5 12.59 5.65 12.00
CA GLY A 5 12.91 4.25 11.81
C GLY A 5 11.83 3.56 10.99
N SER A 6 12.24 2.71 10.04
CA SER A 6 11.28 1.85 9.32
C SER A 6 11.24 0.47 9.97
N GLY A 7 10.04 -0.03 10.24
CA GLY A 7 9.76 -1.41 10.65
C GLY A 7 8.78 -2.06 9.69
N TRP A 8 9.00 -3.29 9.24
CA TRP A 8 7.92 -4.09 8.62
C TRP A 8 7.51 -5.25 9.52
N LEU A 9 6.24 -5.64 9.44
CA LEU A 9 5.69 -6.83 10.07
C LEU A 9 5.12 -7.74 8.98
N SER A 10 5.75 -8.90 8.81
CA SER A 10 5.19 -10.01 8.03
C SER A 10 4.42 -10.95 8.94
N LEU A 11 3.32 -11.53 8.44
CA LEU A 11 2.48 -12.46 9.18
C LEU A 11 2.81 -13.92 8.80
N PRO A 12 2.54 -14.90 9.68
CA PRO A 12 2.67 -16.31 9.33
C PRO A 12 1.73 -16.71 8.20
N PHE A 13 2.13 -17.71 7.42
CA PHE A 13 1.45 -18.09 6.18
C PHE A 13 -0.04 -18.41 6.38
N TRP A 14 -0.37 -19.19 7.41
CA TRP A 14 -1.75 -19.57 7.75
C TRP A 14 -2.67 -18.36 8.03
N LEU A 15 -2.11 -17.27 8.58
CA LEU A 15 -2.88 -16.07 8.90
C LEU A 15 -3.10 -15.17 7.68
N ARG A 16 -2.22 -15.26 6.67
CA ARG A 16 -2.25 -14.38 5.48
C ARG A 16 -3.52 -14.53 4.66
N TYR A 17 -4.06 -15.75 4.55
CA TYR A 17 -5.35 -15.98 3.89
C TYR A 17 -6.46 -15.24 4.60
N ARG A 18 -6.60 -15.47 5.91
CA ARG A 18 -7.65 -14.85 6.71
C ARG A 18 -7.59 -13.33 6.66
N VAL A 19 -6.41 -12.73 6.85
CA VAL A 19 -6.27 -11.26 6.83
C VAL A 19 -6.35 -10.65 5.43
N ALA A 20 -6.34 -11.46 4.36
CA ALA A 20 -6.54 -10.95 3.00
C ALA A 20 -7.99 -10.50 2.78
N TYR A 21 -8.97 -11.16 3.39
CA TYR A 21 -10.38 -10.77 3.29
C TYR A 21 -10.93 -10.14 4.58
N ASP A 22 -10.42 -10.54 5.74
CA ASP A 22 -10.83 -10.01 7.05
C ASP A 22 -10.03 -8.74 7.41
N HIS A 23 -10.44 -7.61 6.82
CA HIS A 23 -9.78 -6.32 7.03
C HIS A 23 -9.95 -5.78 8.46
N VAL A 24 -10.97 -6.23 9.18
CA VAL A 24 -11.18 -5.93 10.61
C VAL A 24 -10.11 -6.65 11.42
N LEU A 25 -9.88 -7.93 11.17
CA LEU A 25 -8.79 -8.69 11.80
C LEU A 25 -7.42 -8.09 11.51
N LEU A 26 -7.16 -7.69 10.26
CA LEU A 26 -5.91 -7.00 9.91
C LEU A 26 -5.75 -5.69 10.71
N THR A 27 -6.85 -4.98 10.94
CA THR A 27 -6.86 -3.75 11.73
C THR A 27 -6.52 -3.99 13.19
N GLU A 28 -7.04 -5.06 13.77
CA GLU A 28 -6.70 -5.51 15.12
C GLU A 28 -5.21 -5.86 15.25
N ILE A 29 -4.66 -6.55 14.26
CA ILE A 29 -3.23 -6.90 14.23
C ILE A 29 -2.36 -5.64 14.13
N ILE A 30 -2.73 -4.69 13.26
CA ILE A 30 -2.03 -3.40 13.12
C ILE A 30 -2.09 -2.60 14.43
N ALA A 31 -3.23 -2.62 15.14
CA ALA A 31 -3.37 -1.98 16.43
C ALA A 31 -2.45 -2.61 17.48
N VAL A 32 -2.34 -3.94 17.52
CA VAL A 32 -1.40 -4.66 18.41
C VAL A 32 0.04 -4.30 18.08
N TRP A 33 0.42 -4.33 16.79
CA TRP A 33 1.75 -3.95 16.32
C TRP A 33 2.12 -2.53 16.76
N THR A 34 1.32 -1.55 16.37
CA THR A 34 1.59 -0.12 16.63
C THR A 34 1.62 0.20 18.12
N ARG A 35 0.73 -0.38 18.94
CA ARG A 35 0.75 -0.22 20.40
C ARG A 35 2.01 -0.84 21.03
N THR A 36 2.47 -1.97 20.51
CA THR A 36 3.65 -2.66 21.05
C THR A 36 4.93 -1.90 20.75
N VAL A 37 5.09 -1.41 19.51
CA VAL A 37 6.22 -0.56 19.14
C VAL A 37 6.16 0.79 19.86
N THR A 38 4.98 1.41 19.98
CA THR A 38 4.79 2.65 20.75
C THR A 38 5.21 2.48 22.20
N HIS A 39 4.82 1.36 22.83
CA HIS A 39 5.22 1.04 24.19
C HIS A 39 6.75 0.91 24.31
N PHE A 40 7.40 0.23 23.35
CA PHE A 40 8.86 0.13 23.29
C PHE A 40 9.53 1.52 23.27
N TYR A 41 9.08 2.43 22.40
CA TYR A 41 9.61 3.80 22.31
C TYR A 41 9.40 4.60 23.61
N ARG A 42 8.23 4.49 24.24
CA ARG A 42 7.92 5.19 25.51
C ARG A 42 8.76 4.70 26.67
N ASP A 43 8.91 3.39 26.79
CA ASP A 43 9.73 2.77 27.82
C ASP A 43 11.23 3.12 27.64
N HIS A 44 11.73 3.19 26.41
CA HIS A 44 13.08 3.70 26.13
C HIS A 44 13.24 5.17 26.50
N ALA A 45 12.27 6.01 26.17
CA ALA A 45 12.30 7.43 26.54
C ALA A 45 12.29 7.61 28.07
N ARG A 46 11.56 6.76 28.80
CA ARG A 46 11.56 6.74 30.27
C ARG A 46 12.94 6.36 30.82
N ARG A 47 13.54 5.27 30.35
CA ARG A 47 14.84 4.80 30.85
C ARG A 47 16.01 5.71 30.47
N GLN A 48 16.02 6.24 29.26
CA GLN A 48 17.14 7.04 28.75
C GLN A 48 17.06 8.51 29.16
N HIS A 49 15.85 9.04 29.37
CA HIS A 49 15.63 10.48 29.53
C HIS A 49 14.66 10.85 30.66
N GLY A 50 14.16 9.89 31.44
CA GLY A 50 13.20 10.15 32.52
C GLY A 50 11.81 10.58 32.03
N ILE A 51 11.49 10.42 30.75
CA ILE A 51 10.23 10.91 30.16
C ILE A 51 9.14 9.84 30.29
N ALA A 52 8.17 10.05 31.17
CA ALA A 52 7.06 9.10 31.40
C ALA A 52 5.83 9.35 30.51
N ASP A 53 5.60 10.60 30.12
CA ASP A 53 4.42 11.11 29.40
C ASP A 53 4.66 11.32 27.89
N GLY A 54 5.79 10.81 27.38
CA GLY A 54 6.15 10.93 25.98
C GLY A 54 5.14 10.25 25.04
N VAL A 55 4.81 10.91 23.94
CA VAL A 55 3.88 10.41 22.91
C VAL A 55 4.59 10.17 21.58
N CYS A 56 4.27 9.07 20.92
CA CYS A 56 4.90 8.67 19.65
C CYS A 56 4.04 9.06 18.43
N ALA A 57 4.59 8.86 17.25
CA ALA A 57 3.86 8.96 16.00
C ALA A 57 4.35 7.91 15.00
N ALA A 58 3.44 7.39 14.18
CA ALA A 58 3.78 6.44 13.14
C ALA A 58 2.86 6.56 11.92
N ILE A 59 3.34 6.07 10.78
CA ILE A 59 2.56 5.89 9.56
C ILE A 59 2.72 4.43 9.15
N SER A 60 1.62 3.75 8.87
CA SER A 60 1.64 2.36 8.41
C SER A 60 1.03 2.24 7.02
N ALA A 61 1.70 1.52 6.13
CA ALA A 61 1.24 1.16 4.80
C ALA A 61 1.05 -0.36 4.71
N VAL A 62 -0.15 -0.80 4.33
CA VAL A 62 -0.47 -2.21 4.09
C VAL A 62 -0.10 -2.55 2.65
N GLN A 63 0.83 -3.47 2.47
CA GLN A 63 1.14 -4.07 1.18
C GLN A 63 0.53 -5.46 1.10
N ARG A 64 -0.08 -5.81 -0.02
CA ARG A 64 -0.76 -7.10 -0.23
C ARG A 64 0.01 -8.06 -1.15
N PHE A 65 1.17 -7.66 -1.65
CA PHE A 65 1.90 -8.39 -2.68
C PHE A 65 3.35 -8.67 -2.30
N GLY A 66 3.87 -9.82 -2.75
CA GLY A 66 5.29 -10.11 -2.83
C GLY A 66 5.89 -9.69 -4.17
N ASP A 67 7.20 -9.78 -4.30
CA ASP A 67 7.93 -9.33 -5.50
C ASP A 67 7.47 -10.04 -6.79
N GLY A 68 7.13 -11.33 -6.69
CA GLY A 68 6.61 -12.14 -7.79
C GLY A 68 5.09 -12.26 -7.83
N LEU A 69 4.36 -11.17 -7.54
CA LEU A 69 2.87 -11.08 -7.56
C LEU A 69 2.12 -12.13 -6.71
N ARG A 70 2.78 -12.65 -5.67
CA ARG A 70 2.16 -13.53 -4.68
C ARG A 70 1.34 -12.71 -3.69
N LEU A 71 0.13 -13.14 -3.35
CA LEU A 71 -0.63 -12.57 -2.24
C LEU A 71 0.20 -12.69 -0.95
N ASN A 72 0.49 -11.55 -0.34
CA ASN A 72 1.32 -11.43 0.84
C ASN A 72 0.92 -10.17 1.64
N PRO A 73 -0.18 -10.19 2.41
CA PRO A 73 -0.53 -9.11 3.31
C PRO A 73 0.53 -8.90 4.38
N HIS A 74 1.15 -7.72 4.40
CA HIS A 74 2.14 -7.30 5.38
C HIS A 74 2.08 -5.79 5.58
N VAL A 75 2.68 -5.32 6.67
CA VAL A 75 2.56 -3.93 7.10
C VAL A 75 3.94 -3.31 7.16
N HIS A 76 4.18 -2.28 6.36
CA HIS A 76 5.33 -1.39 6.53
C HIS A 76 4.93 -0.25 7.45
N SER A 77 5.81 0.18 8.34
CA SER A 77 5.56 1.26 9.27
C SER A 77 6.78 2.15 9.40
N ILE A 78 6.55 3.47 9.37
CA ILE A 78 7.56 4.48 9.70
C ILE A 78 7.19 5.01 11.08
N PHE A 79 8.06 4.78 12.06
CA PHE A 79 7.94 5.36 13.39
C PHE A 79 8.87 6.57 13.51
N ALA A 80 8.41 7.62 14.18
CA ALA A 80 9.34 8.66 14.61
C ALA A 80 10.31 8.05 15.65
N ASP A 81 11.62 8.28 15.50
CA ASP A 81 12.65 7.66 16.35
C ASP A 81 12.77 8.36 17.72
N GLY A 82 11.66 8.46 18.44
CA GLY A 82 11.57 9.19 19.68
C GLY A 82 10.15 9.53 20.08
N VAL A 83 10.06 10.40 21.09
CA VAL A 83 8.79 10.84 21.67
C VAL A 83 8.69 12.36 21.65
N TRP A 84 7.48 12.87 21.48
CA TRP A 84 7.16 14.25 21.79
C TRP A 84 6.75 14.38 23.25
N ARG A 85 7.12 15.49 23.87
CA ARG A 85 6.64 15.90 25.21
C ARG A 85 6.31 17.38 25.22
N ALA A 86 5.53 17.81 26.20
CA ALA A 86 5.29 19.23 26.42
C ALA A 86 6.63 19.95 26.68
N ALA A 87 6.77 21.16 26.14
CA ALA A 87 7.88 22.04 26.45
C ALA A 87 7.41 23.07 27.48
N ALA A 88 8.19 23.30 28.53
CA ALA A 88 7.89 24.38 29.48
C ALA A 88 7.91 25.72 28.73
N GLY A 89 6.84 26.51 28.85
CA GLY A 89 6.74 27.84 28.25
C GLY A 89 6.52 27.87 26.73
N SER A 90 6.12 26.76 26.09
CA SER A 90 5.78 26.74 24.66
C SER A 90 4.64 25.79 24.34
N ASP A 91 3.72 26.23 23.48
CA ASP A 91 2.65 25.39 22.95
C ASP A 91 3.17 24.31 21.98
N ALA A 92 4.38 24.48 21.45
CA ALA A 92 5.00 23.52 20.53
C ALA A 92 5.70 22.40 21.32
N PRO A 93 5.45 21.11 20.99
CA PRO A 93 6.10 20.02 21.70
C PRO A 93 7.59 19.91 21.36
N LYS A 94 8.38 19.46 22.35
CA LYS A 94 9.78 19.10 22.14
C LYS A 94 9.89 17.64 21.73
N PHE A 95 10.61 17.36 20.64
CA PHE A 95 10.95 16.00 20.24
C PHE A 95 12.22 15.53 20.96
N GLN A 96 12.11 14.43 21.70
CA GLN A 96 13.25 13.73 22.29
C GLN A 96 13.52 12.46 21.48
N ARG A 97 14.67 12.45 20.80
CA ARG A 97 15.17 11.26 20.10
C ARG A 97 15.57 10.19 21.11
N ILE A 98 15.30 8.92 20.79
CA ILE A 98 15.85 7.78 21.54
C ILE A 98 16.96 7.08 20.73
N LYS A 99 17.81 6.30 21.40
CA LYS A 99 18.80 5.46 20.71
C LYS A 99 18.12 4.43 19.81
N SER A 100 18.75 4.12 18.67
CA SER A 100 18.27 3.06 17.77
C SER A 100 18.27 1.70 18.48
N PRO A 101 17.29 0.82 18.19
CA PRO A 101 17.21 -0.48 18.83
C PRO A 101 18.41 -1.36 18.48
N THR A 102 18.86 -2.13 19.46
CA THR A 102 19.81 -3.23 19.31
C THR A 102 19.15 -4.45 18.67
N GLN A 103 19.96 -5.38 18.15
CA GLN A 103 19.45 -6.65 17.61
C GLN A 103 18.62 -7.42 18.66
N ARG A 104 19.11 -7.49 19.90
CA ARG A 104 18.43 -8.17 21.01
C ARG A 104 17.07 -7.55 21.34
N GLU A 105 16.98 -6.22 21.31
CA GLU A 105 15.72 -5.51 21.50
C GLU A 105 14.71 -5.79 20.39
N VAL A 106 15.17 -5.93 19.14
CA VAL A 106 14.30 -6.32 18.00
C VAL A 106 13.77 -7.75 18.19
N GLU A 107 14.59 -8.69 18.66
CA GLU A 107 14.16 -10.05 18.98
C GLU A 107 13.08 -10.07 20.07
N VAL A 108 13.32 -9.36 21.17
CA VAL A 108 12.36 -9.24 22.29
C VAL A 108 11.06 -8.59 21.83
N LEU A 109 11.14 -7.53 21.02
CA LEU A 109 9.98 -6.86 20.44
C LEU A 109 9.18 -7.81 19.53
N THR A 110 9.87 -8.61 18.70
CA THR A 110 9.24 -9.62 17.83
C THR A 110 8.45 -10.64 18.64
N LEU A 111 9.05 -11.18 19.71
CA LEU A 111 8.37 -12.12 20.62
C LEU A 111 7.17 -11.47 21.33
N ALA A 112 7.30 -10.19 21.72
CA ALA A 112 6.21 -9.45 22.35
C ALA A 112 5.03 -9.22 21.38
N VAL A 113 5.31 -8.86 20.12
CA VAL A 113 4.31 -8.71 19.06
C VAL A 113 3.62 -10.04 18.81
N ARG A 114 4.38 -11.12 18.56
CA ARG A 114 3.84 -12.48 18.39
C ARG A 114 2.88 -12.85 19.53
N ARG A 115 3.35 -12.75 20.78
CA ARG A 115 2.55 -13.10 21.97
C ARG A 115 1.26 -12.27 22.08
N ARG A 116 1.32 -10.97 21.76
CA ARG A 116 0.14 -10.09 21.84
C ARG A 116 -0.83 -10.34 20.68
N VAL A 117 -0.33 -10.61 19.47
CA VAL A 117 -1.16 -10.96 18.32
C VAL A 117 -1.87 -12.28 18.61
N LEU A 118 -1.16 -13.35 18.97
CA LEU A 118 -1.78 -14.64 19.28
C LEU A 118 -2.84 -14.53 20.39
N ARG A 119 -2.55 -13.78 21.48
CA ARG A 119 -3.56 -13.51 22.52
C ARG A 119 -4.78 -12.75 22.00
N ARG A 120 -4.60 -11.78 21.09
CA ARG A 120 -5.72 -11.05 20.49
C ARG A 120 -6.55 -11.97 19.59
N LEU A 121 -5.90 -12.81 18.78
CA LEU A 121 -6.58 -13.80 17.93
C LEU A 121 -7.39 -14.81 18.76
N GLY A 122 -6.85 -15.30 19.88
CA GLY A 122 -7.59 -16.18 20.80
C GLY A 122 -8.83 -15.50 21.40
N ARG A 123 -8.73 -14.23 21.82
CA ARG A 123 -9.88 -13.44 22.31
C ARG A 123 -10.95 -13.18 21.25
N LEU A 124 -10.56 -13.16 19.98
CA LEU A 124 -11.48 -12.99 18.85
C LEU A 124 -12.05 -14.33 18.36
N GLY A 125 -11.71 -15.45 19.00
CA GLY A 125 -12.15 -16.79 18.59
C GLY A 125 -11.52 -17.29 17.28
N VAL A 126 -10.46 -16.62 16.80
CA VAL A 126 -9.78 -16.98 15.54
C VAL A 126 -8.82 -18.15 15.74
N LEU A 127 -8.23 -18.28 16.93
CA LEU A 127 -7.47 -19.46 17.33
C LEU A 127 -8.42 -20.41 18.06
N ARG A 128 -8.88 -21.47 17.39
CA ARG A 128 -9.43 -22.64 18.08
C ARG A 128 -8.26 -23.55 18.48
N ALA A 129 -8.42 -24.30 19.57
CA ALA A 129 -7.35 -25.11 20.19
C ALA A 129 -6.92 -26.31 19.31
N ASP A 130 -7.61 -26.52 18.20
CA ASP A 130 -7.54 -27.72 17.36
C ASP A 130 -7.03 -27.26 15.99
N LEU A 131 -5.71 -27.25 15.82
CA LEU A 131 -5.00 -26.73 14.65
C LEU A 131 -5.15 -27.58 13.38
N GLU A 132 -6.23 -28.35 13.22
CA GLU A 132 -6.45 -29.24 12.06
C GLU A 132 -7.71 -28.93 11.25
N GLU A 133 -8.71 -28.24 11.80
CA GLU A 133 -9.87 -27.80 11.02
C GLU A 133 -9.95 -26.27 10.95
N PRO A 134 -9.87 -25.68 9.74
CA PRO A 134 -10.19 -24.27 9.57
C PRO A 134 -11.60 -24.04 10.12
N SER A 135 -11.75 -23.08 11.03
CA SER A 135 -13.04 -22.46 11.30
C SER A 135 -13.78 -22.26 9.98
N CYS A 136 -15.06 -22.63 9.89
CA CYS A 136 -15.88 -22.50 8.67
C CYS A 136 -15.43 -21.27 7.86
N ASP A 137 -14.86 -21.51 6.68
CA ASP A 137 -14.37 -20.43 5.82
C ASP A 137 -15.57 -19.78 5.15
N LEU A 138 -16.37 -19.07 5.96
CA LEU A 138 -17.59 -18.38 5.54
C LEU A 138 -17.33 -17.45 4.36
N PHE A 139 -16.09 -16.96 4.23
CA PHE A 139 -15.67 -16.20 3.06
C PHE A 139 -15.55 -17.08 1.83
N GLY A 140 -14.86 -18.22 1.92
CA GLY A 140 -14.80 -19.20 0.84
C GLY A 140 -16.14 -19.80 0.44
N GLU A 141 -17.08 -19.93 1.38
CA GLU A 141 -18.46 -20.34 1.11
C GLU A 141 -19.23 -19.27 0.33
N ARG A 142 -19.06 -17.98 0.68
CA ARG A 142 -19.74 -16.85 0.03
C ARG A 142 -19.11 -16.46 -1.31
N GLU A 143 -17.79 -16.51 -1.40
CA GLU A 143 -16.98 -15.98 -2.50
C GLU A 143 -15.97 -17.03 -3.01
N PRO A 144 -16.43 -18.19 -3.50
CA PRO A 144 -15.57 -19.36 -3.77
C PRO A 144 -14.51 -19.10 -4.83
N ILE A 145 -14.81 -18.31 -5.85
CA ILE A 145 -13.86 -17.98 -6.93
C ILE A 145 -12.74 -17.08 -6.39
N LEU A 146 -13.09 -16.05 -5.61
CA LEU A 146 -12.12 -15.12 -5.04
C LEU A 146 -11.25 -15.83 -3.98
N ALA A 147 -11.86 -16.66 -3.14
CA ALA A 147 -11.15 -17.54 -2.20
C ALA A 147 -10.15 -18.47 -2.91
N SER A 148 -10.55 -19.06 -4.04
CA SER A 148 -9.66 -19.88 -4.87
C SER A 148 -8.48 -19.07 -5.43
N CYS A 149 -8.74 -17.86 -5.95
CA CYS A 149 -7.69 -16.96 -6.42
C CYS A 149 -6.73 -16.56 -5.30
N MET A 150 -7.24 -16.25 -4.10
CA MET A 150 -6.42 -15.90 -2.93
C MET A 150 -5.56 -17.06 -2.47
N THR A 151 -6.12 -18.26 -2.34
CA THR A 151 -5.41 -19.49 -1.93
C THR A 151 -4.33 -19.88 -2.94
N ALA A 152 -4.68 -19.90 -4.23
CA ALA A 152 -3.71 -20.19 -5.30
C ALA A 152 -2.62 -19.12 -5.37
N SER A 153 -2.97 -17.84 -5.21
CA SER A 153 -1.99 -16.75 -5.13
C SER A 153 -1.04 -16.95 -3.94
N LEU A 154 -1.57 -17.29 -2.77
CA LEU A 154 -0.78 -17.59 -1.58
C LEU A 154 0.12 -18.80 -1.76
N LEU A 155 -0.29 -19.87 -2.44
CA LEU A 155 0.53 -21.06 -2.66
C LEU A 155 1.46 -20.96 -3.87
N ASP A 156 1.45 -19.82 -4.56
CA ASP A 156 2.15 -19.61 -5.83
C ASP A 156 1.72 -20.59 -6.94
N ARG A 157 0.42 -20.88 -6.97
CA ARG A 157 -0.25 -21.76 -7.93
C ARG A 157 -1.18 -20.99 -8.87
N VAL A 158 -1.55 -21.64 -9.97
CA VAL A 158 -2.56 -21.19 -10.94
C VAL A 158 -3.96 -21.42 -10.35
N ALA A 159 -4.82 -20.40 -10.43
CA ALA A 159 -6.15 -20.42 -9.80
C ALA A 159 -7.25 -20.98 -10.72
N ILE A 160 -7.14 -20.74 -12.02
CA ILE A 160 -8.20 -20.94 -13.02
C ILE A 160 -7.62 -21.50 -14.33
N GLY A 161 -8.48 -22.10 -15.16
CA GLY A 161 -8.08 -22.69 -16.44
C GLY A 161 -7.51 -24.11 -16.33
N GLU A 162 -7.01 -24.62 -17.46
CA GLU A 162 -6.55 -26.01 -17.61
C GLU A 162 -5.39 -26.38 -16.67
N ARG A 163 -4.56 -25.40 -16.32
CA ARG A 163 -3.39 -25.56 -15.45
C ARG A 163 -3.71 -25.35 -13.97
N LYS A 164 -4.99 -25.31 -13.57
CA LYS A 164 -5.41 -25.05 -12.19
C LYS A 164 -4.70 -25.97 -11.20
N GLY A 165 -4.10 -25.37 -10.17
CA GLY A 165 -3.36 -26.08 -9.14
C GLY A 165 -1.87 -26.28 -9.45
N GLU A 166 -1.42 -26.09 -10.69
CA GLU A 166 0.01 -26.12 -11.03
C GLU A 166 0.77 -24.95 -10.40
N LEU A 167 2.08 -25.11 -10.22
CA LEU A 167 2.96 -24.02 -9.80
C LEU A 167 3.13 -23.00 -10.93
N VAL A 168 3.19 -21.72 -10.58
CA VAL A 168 3.56 -20.67 -11.54
C VAL A 168 4.99 -20.91 -12.03
N MET A 169 5.18 -20.86 -13.34
CA MET A 169 6.48 -21.09 -13.98
C MET A 169 7.49 -20.01 -13.57
N ARG A 170 8.71 -20.44 -13.28
CA ARG A 170 9.84 -19.60 -12.85
C ARG A 170 11.01 -19.78 -13.78
N LEU A 171 11.65 -18.69 -14.19
CA LEU A 171 12.91 -18.71 -14.93
C LEU A 171 14.07 -18.56 -13.94
N ARG A 172 15.04 -19.47 -13.99
CA ARG A 172 16.18 -19.57 -13.06
C ARG A 172 17.50 -19.67 -13.83
N ASP A 173 18.55 -19.10 -13.24
CA ASP A 173 19.95 -19.31 -13.64
C ASP A 173 20.51 -20.58 -12.95
N GLU A 174 21.54 -21.22 -13.52
CA GLU A 174 22.07 -22.54 -13.08
C GLU A 174 22.86 -22.54 -11.75
N GLN A 175 23.12 -21.39 -11.10
CA GLN A 175 23.85 -21.36 -9.82
C GLN A 175 23.24 -20.42 -8.78
N VAL A 176 23.20 -20.90 -7.53
CA VAL A 176 22.48 -20.31 -6.39
C VAL A 176 23.40 -20.20 -5.18
N GLU A 177 23.54 -19.00 -4.61
CA GLU A 177 24.10 -18.77 -3.29
C GLU A 177 23.02 -18.36 -2.27
N VAL A 178 23.09 -18.91 -1.07
CA VAL A 178 22.20 -18.58 0.06
C VAL A 178 22.85 -17.47 0.91
N ARG A 179 22.08 -16.41 1.24
CA ARG A 179 22.52 -15.34 2.17
C ARG A 179 21.65 -15.28 3.42
N GLY A 180 22.29 -15.05 4.56
CA GLY A 180 21.65 -14.96 5.89
C GLY A 180 20.83 -13.68 6.13
N ASN A 181 20.06 -13.68 7.23
CA ASN A 181 18.94 -12.76 7.51
C ASN A 181 19.27 -11.27 7.83
N GLY A 182 20.49 -10.78 7.60
CA GLY A 182 20.83 -9.34 7.70
C GLY A 182 20.87 -8.74 9.12
N LYS A 183 21.31 -7.48 9.25
CA LYS A 183 21.40 -6.74 10.54
C LYS A 183 20.03 -6.21 10.97
N ARG A 184 19.68 -6.26 12.27
CA ARG A 184 18.43 -5.74 12.87
C ARG A 184 17.16 -6.37 12.27
N CYS A 185 17.22 -7.67 12.04
CA CYS A 185 16.15 -8.50 11.50
C CYS A 185 15.92 -9.70 12.44
N ALA A 186 14.67 -10.01 12.75
CA ALA A 186 14.32 -11.15 13.59
C ALA A 186 13.09 -11.88 13.03
N VAL A 187 13.08 -13.21 13.19
CA VAL A 187 12.00 -14.09 12.75
C VAL A 187 11.58 -15.01 13.90
N ALA A 188 10.28 -15.14 14.16
CA ALA A 188 9.72 -16.09 15.11
C ALA A 188 8.34 -16.58 14.63
N ASP A 189 8.18 -17.88 14.40
CA ASP A 189 6.93 -18.53 13.93
C ASP A 189 6.26 -17.81 12.77
N GLY A 190 7.04 -17.48 11.73
CA GLY A 190 6.55 -16.79 10.53
C GLY A 190 6.28 -15.29 10.71
N PHE A 191 6.43 -14.73 11.91
CA PHE A 191 6.49 -13.28 12.11
C PHE A 191 7.92 -12.80 11.84
N ASN A 192 8.07 -11.78 10.99
CA ASN A 192 9.36 -11.15 10.70
C ASN A 192 9.29 -9.64 11.04
N VAL A 193 10.28 -9.15 11.79
CA VAL A 193 10.48 -7.72 12.07
C VAL A 193 11.86 -7.29 11.57
N HIS A 194 11.89 -6.25 10.74
CA HIS A 194 13.12 -5.65 10.23
C HIS A 194 13.18 -4.16 10.58
N ALA A 195 14.22 -3.73 11.31
CA ALA A 195 14.35 -2.38 11.87
C ALA A 195 15.70 -1.69 11.54
N ALA A 196 16.31 -2.06 10.42
CA ALA A 196 17.67 -1.60 10.09
C ALA A 196 17.76 -0.16 9.54
N THR A 197 16.68 0.38 8.99
CA THR A 197 16.71 1.66 8.26
C THR A 197 16.31 2.81 9.16
N THR A 198 17.18 3.82 9.27
CA THR A 198 16.90 5.10 9.91
C THR A 198 17.13 6.23 8.91
N VAL A 199 16.17 7.15 8.81
CA VAL A 199 16.31 8.40 8.03
C VAL A 199 16.71 9.52 9.00
N PRO A 200 17.85 10.21 8.80
CA PRO A 200 18.25 11.35 9.62
C PRO A 200 17.26 12.53 9.56
N PRO A 201 17.27 13.43 10.55
CA PRO A 201 16.48 14.66 10.48
C PRO A 201 16.83 15.45 9.22
N LEU A 202 15.83 16.13 8.64
CA LEU A 202 15.95 17.01 7.47
C LEU A 202 16.38 16.34 6.14
N ALA A 203 16.72 15.04 6.12
CA ALA A 203 17.07 14.30 4.91
C ALA A 203 15.82 13.96 4.05
N ARG A 204 15.28 14.99 3.38
CA ARG A 204 14.00 14.90 2.63
C ARG A 204 14.03 13.89 1.49
N ASP A 205 15.11 13.81 0.74
CA ASP A 205 15.20 12.87 -0.40
C ASP A 205 15.28 11.42 0.08
N ALA A 206 15.95 11.16 1.21
CA ALA A 206 15.96 9.85 1.84
C ALA A 206 14.57 9.46 2.36
N LEU A 207 13.84 10.40 2.97
CA LEU A 207 12.46 10.19 3.40
C LEU A 207 11.52 9.95 2.21
N GLU A 208 11.67 10.71 1.12
CA GLU A 208 10.87 10.53 -0.09
C GLU A 208 11.11 9.16 -0.72
N ARG A 209 12.36 8.71 -0.83
CA ARG A 209 12.69 7.34 -1.30
C ARG A 209 12.07 6.27 -0.41
N LEU A 210 12.07 6.46 0.91
CA LEU A 210 11.41 5.55 1.85
C LEU A 210 9.89 5.55 1.61
N CYS A 211 9.25 6.71 1.52
CA CYS A 211 7.82 6.81 1.22
C CYS A 211 7.45 6.15 -0.13
N LYS A 212 8.23 6.38 -1.19
CA LYS A 212 8.06 5.72 -2.49
C LYS A 212 8.19 4.20 -2.38
N TYR A 213 9.12 3.70 -1.57
CA TYR A 213 9.25 2.27 -1.30
C TYR A 213 8.03 1.69 -0.58
N LEU A 214 7.48 2.40 0.42
CA LEU A 214 6.28 1.97 1.15
C LEU A 214 5.02 1.97 0.27
N LEU A 215 4.87 2.99 -0.57
CA LEU A 215 3.67 3.23 -1.40
C LEU A 215 3.79 2.65 -2.81
N ARG A 216 4.79 1.80 -3.05
CA ARG A 216 5.02 1.22 -4.39
C ARG A 216 3.79 0.43 -4.85
N PRO A 217 3.44 0.48 -6.15
CA PRO A 217 2.38 -0.34 -6.71
C PRO A 217 2.78 -1.83 -6.74
N ALA A 218 1.79 -2.71 -6.85
CA ALA A 218 2.01 -4.15 -6.99
C ALA A 218 2.69 -4.50 -8.32
N ILE A 219 2.37 -3.74 -9.36
CA ILE A 219 2.80 -3.95 -10.74
C ILE A 219 3.56 -2.71 -11.21
N CYS A 220 4.65 -2.92 -11.94
CA CYS A 220 5.30 -1.89 -12.74
C CYS A 220 5.24 -2.32 -14.20
N ASN A 221 4.80 -1.45 -15.10
CA ASN A 221 4.68 -1.77 -16.53
C ASN A 221 6.03 -2.18 -17.13
N GLU A 222 7.13 -1.56 -16.68
CA GLU A 222 8.50 -1.89 -17.10
C GLU A 222 8.92 -3.33 -16.75
N ARG A 223 8.22 -3.98 -15.80
CA ARG A 223 8.49 -5.37 -15.39
C ARG A 223 7.61 -6.37 -16.11
N LEU A 224 6.65 -5.92 -16.92
CA LEU A 224 5.74 -6.77 -17.68
C LEU A 224 6.11 -6.74 -19.16
N GLN A 225 6.26 -7.92 -19.75
CA GLN A 225 6.46 -8.06 -21.17
C GLN A 225 5.53 -9.15 -21.70
N ARG A 226 4.83 -8.87 -22.79
CA ARG A 226 4.09 -9.90 -23.53
C ARG A 226 5.09 -10.63 -24.43
N LEU A 227 5.17 -11.95 -24.28
CA LEU A 227 6.00 -12.83 -25.11
C LEU A 227 5.30 -13.12 -26.44
N GLU A 228 6.07 -13.56 -27.43
CA GLU A 228 5.54 -13.99 -28.73
C GLU A 228 4.54 -15.15 -28.60
N SER A 229 4.71 -16.02 -27.59
CA SER A 229 3.78 -17.10 -27.23
C SER A 229 2.42 -16.60 -26.75
N GLY A 230 2.25 -15.29 -26.52
CA GLY A 230 1.06 -14.69 -25.93
C GLY A 230 1.06 -14.66 -24.39
N GLU A 231 2.03 -15.32 -23.75
CA GLU A 231 2.25 -15.30 -22.31
C GLU A 231 2.77 -13.94 -21.82
N VAL A 232 2.69 -13.73 -20.50
CA VAL A 232 3.18 -12.52 -19.85
C VAL A 232 4.33 -12.87 -18.93
N LEU A 233 5.50 -12.33 -19.26
CA LEU A 233 6.70 -12.36 -18.42
C LEU A 233 6.62 -11.24 -17.39
N LEU A 234 6.82 -11.59 -16.11
CA LEU A 234 7.05 -10.66 -15.02
C LEU A 234 8.50 -10.78 -14.55
N THR A 235 9.32 -9.77 -14.83
CA THR A 235 10.69 -9.69 -14.32
C THR A 235 10.67 -9.32 -12.83
N LEU A 236 11.43 -10.04 -12.00
CA LEU A 236 11.56 -9.78 -10.56
C LEU A 236 12.44 -8.54 -10.32
N ARG A 237 12.17 -7.78 -9.25
CA ARG A 237 12.95 -6.57 -8.94
C ARG A 237 14.38 -6.91 -8.55
N LYS A 238 14.52 -8.02 -7.84
CA LYS A 238 15.80 -8.60 -7.47
C LYS A 238 15.72 -10.08 -7.75
N ARG A 239 16.83 -10.64 -8.24
CA ARG A 239 17.03 -12.08 -8.26
C ARG A 239 16.80 -12.63 -6.86
N TRP A 240 16.04 -13.72 -6.78
CA TRP A 240 15.85 -14.45 -5.54
C TRP A 240 17.10 -15.28 -5.23
N SER A 241 17.21 -15.76 -4.00
CA SER A 241 18.33 -16.62 -3.62
C SER A 241 18.40 -17.87 -4.49
N ASP A 242 17.26 -18.42 -4.91
CA ASP A 242 17.20 -19.60 -5.78
C ASP A 242 17.45 -19.32 -7.27
N GLY A 243 18.06 -18.18 -7.60
CA GLY A 243 18.41 -17.82 -8.98
C GLY A 243 17.20 -17.38 -9.82
N THR A 244 15.98 -17.41 -9.26
CA THR A 244 14.79 -16.97 -10.00
C THR A 244 14.90 -15.48 -10.30
N PHE A 245 14.76 -15.12 -11.58
CA PHE A 245 14.79 -13.72 -12.03
C PHE A 245 13.48 -13.26 -12.69
N ALA A 246 12.62 -14.18 -13.11
CA ALA A 246 11.31 -13.85 -13.68
C ALA A 246 10.27 -14.95 -13.46
N LYS A 247 8.99 -14.60 -13.65
CA LYS A 247 7.85 -15.51 -13.69
C LYS A 247 7.12 -15.39 -15.02
N VAL A 248 6.57 -16.50 -15.50
CA VAL A 248 5.76 -16.52 -16.72
C VAL A 248 4.32 -16.88 -16.35
N PHE A 249 3.37 -16.14 -16.90
CA PHE A 249 1.94 -16.29 -16.67
C PHE A 249 1.19 -16.42 -17.99
N GLN A 250 0.14 -17.23 -18.03
CA GLN A 250 -0.92 -17.01 -19.00
C GLN A 250 -1.68 -15.72 -18.64
N PRO A 251 -2.29 -15.00 -19.60
CA PRO A 251 -2.99 -13.75 -19.31
C PRO A 251 -4.03 -13.86 -18.18
N GLN A 252 -4.81 -14.95 -18.17
CA GLN A 252 -5.79 -15.25 -17.13
C GLN A 252 -5.17 -15.54 -15.77
N ASP A 253 -3.99 -16.17 -15.74
CA ASP A 253 -3.27 -16.44 -14.50
C ASP A 253 -2.83 -15.13 -13.86
N LEU A 254 -2.29 -14.22 -14.67
CA LEU A 254 -1.91 -12.89 -14.23
C LEU A 254 -3.11 -12.13 -13.67
N ILE A 255 -4.25 -12.13 -14.38
CA ILE A 255 -5.49 -11.50 -13.91
C ILE A 255 -5.91 -12.10 -12.56
N SER A 256 -5.90 -13.42 -12.41
CA SER A 256 -6.27 -14.08 -11.15
C SER A 256 -5.34 -13.69 -9.99
N LYS A 257 -4.03 -13.53 -10.25
CA LYS A 257 -3.08 -12.99 -9.27
C LYS A 257 -3.45 -11.56 -8.90
N VAL A 258 -3.70 -10.69 -9.87
CA VAL A 258 -4.05 -9.28 -9.62
C VAL A 258 -5.34 -9.16 -8.80
N ILE A 259 -6.38 -9.94 -9.13
CA ILE A 259 -7.64 -10.00 -8.37
C ILE A 259 -7.38 -10.32 -6.90
N ALA A 260 -6.54 -11.33 -6.60
CA ALA A 260 -6.21 -11.70 -5.23
C ALA A 260 -5.50 -10.57 -4.44
N LEU A 261 -4.79 -9.67 -5.12
CA LEU A 261 -4.08 -8.55 -4.51
C LEU A 261 -4.99 -7.37 -4.19
N LEU A 262 -6.16 -7.26 -4.84
CA LEU A 262 -7.08 -6.15 -4.62
C LEU A 262 -7.54 -6.13 -3.15
N PRO A 263 -7.49 -4.96 -2.49
CA PRO A 263 -8.04 -4.82 -1.16
C PRO A 263 -9.57 -4.86 -1.19
N ALA A 264 -10.18 -5.21 -0.05
CA ALA A 264 -11.62 -5.06 0.11
C ALA A 264 -12.04 -3.59 -0.13
N PRO A 265 -13.24 -3.34 -0.67
CA PRO A 265 -13.77 -1.99 -0.83
C PRO A 265 -13.70 -1.19 0.47
N GLY A 266 -13.28 0.08 0.37
CA GLY A 266 -13.16 0.99 1.52
C GLY A 266 -11.99 0.69 2.48
N ALA A 267 -11.16 -0.33 2.21
CA ALA A 267 -10.03 -0.64 3.08
C ALA A 267 -8.92 0.41 3.00
N ASN A 268 -8.68 1.12 4.12
CA ASN A 268 -7.58 2.08 4.24
C ASN A 268 -6.22 1.37 4.32
N LEU A 269 -5.45 1.45 3.23
CA LEU A 269 -4.10 0.90 3.13
C LEU A 269 -3.03 1.82 3.73
N LEU A 270 -3.29 3.12 3.84
CA LEU A 270 -2.42 4.07 4.52
C LEU A 270 -3.07 4.52 5.83
N ARG A 271 -2.35 4.36 6.94
CA ARG A 271 -2.86 4.61 8.29
C ARG A 271 -1.90 5.51 9.04
N PHE A 272 -2.47 6.45 9.80
CA PHE A 272 -1.70 7.37 10.62
C PHE A 272 -1.97 7.11 12.10
N HIS A 273 -0.91 7.13 12.91
CA HIS A 273 -0.95 6.74 14.32
C HIS A 273 -0.29 7.78 15.22
N GLY A 274 -0.76 7.85 16.47
CA GLY A 274 -0.22 8.77 17.48
C GLY A 274 -0.31 10.21 17.01
N GLN A 275 0.77 10.99 17.17
CA GLN A 275 0.76 12.41 16.77
C GLN A 275 0.73 12.67 15.26
N PHE A 276 0.79 11.61 14.43
CA PHE A 276 0.48 11.72 13.01
C PHE A 276 -0.99 11.43 12.67
N ALA A 277 -1.82 10.95 13.61
CA ALA A 277 -3.24 10.72 13.35
C ALA A 277 -4.00 12.06 13.17
N PRO A 278 -5.03 12.11 12.30
CA PRO A 278 -5.93 13.25 12.23
C PRO A 278 -6.51 13.60 13.61
N GLY A 279 -6.60 14.89 13.95
CA GLY A 279 -7.10 15.33 15.25
C GLY A 279 -6.14 15.17 16.44
N ALA A 280 -4.92 14.67 16.24
CA ALA A 280 -3.98 14.55 17.35
C ALA A 280 -3.54 15.93 17.88
N ARG A 281 -3.48 16.08 19.21
CA ARG A 281 -3.25 17.34 19.94
C ARG A 281 -2.15 18.23 19.34
N TRP A 282 -1.02 17.62 18.97
CA TRP A 282 0.14 18.36 18.47
C TRP A 282 0.38 18.21 16.96
N ARG A 283 -0.54 17.56 16.24
CA ARG A 283 -0.38 17.29 14.81
C ARG A 283 -0.07 18.57 14.05
N ALA A 284 -0.88 19.61 14.24
CA ALA A 284 -0.73 20.87 13.54
C ALA A 284 0.66 21.49 13.78
N GLN A 285 1.18 21.45 15.01
CA GLN A 285 2.50 22.01 15.34
C GLN A 285 3.64 21.16 14.78
N ILE A 286 3.50 19.82 14.82
CA ILE A 286 4.49 18.87 14.29
C ILE A 286 4.58 18.97 12.77
N THR A 287 3.44 19.12 12.07
CA THR A 287 3.41 19.30 10.62
C THR A 287 3.72 20.74 10.21
N ALA A 288 3.35 21.76 11.00
CA ALA A 288 3.67 23.17 10.74
C ALA A 288 5.17 23.49 10.97
N GLY A 289 5.87 22.79 11.87
CA GLY A 289 7.32 22.90 12.02
C GLY A 289 8.07 22.52 10.72
N ALA A 290 7.51 21.60 9.92
CA ALA A 290 8.02 21.30 8.59
C ALA A 290 7.76 22.43 7.56
N ALA A 291 6.75 23.27 7.77
CA ALA A 291 6.49 24.46 6.97
C ALA A 291 7.38 25.64 7.40
N ARG A 292 7.63 25.82 8.71
CA ARG A 292 8.58 26.84 9.23
C ARG A 292 10.04 26.52 8.86
N ALA A 293 10.48 25.26 8.97
CA ALA A 293 11.82 24.86 8.52
C ALA A 293 12.01 25.01 6.99
N ARG A 294 10.94 24.84 6.20
CA ARG A 294 10.94 25.16 4.76
C ARG A 294 11.07 26.65 4.47
N LYS A 295 10.59 27.53 5.36
CA LYS A 295 10.74 28.99 5.23
C LYS A 295 12.15 29.48 5.55
N ALA A 296 12.87 28.80 6.45
CA ALA A 296 14.21 29.20 6.86
C ALA A 296 15.31 28.93 5.82
N THR A 297 15.07 28.02 4.86
CA THR A 297 16.06 27.63 3.83
C THR A 297 15.61 27.93 2.40
N ALA A 298 14.46 28.58 2.21
CA ALA A 298 13.96 28.95 0.89
C ALA A 298 14.05 30.48 0.71
N PRO A 299 14.38 30.98 -0.50
CA PRO A 299 14.24 32.41 -0.80
C PRO A 299 12.78 32.86 -0.54
N PRO A 300 12.55 34.15 -0.23
CA PRO A 300 11.23 34.66 0.06
C PRO A 300 10.30 34.30 -1.10
N LYS A 301 9.18 33.66 -0.77
CA LYS A 301 8.11 33.38 -1.72
C LYS A 301 6.98 34.34 -1.43
N ASP A 302 6.48 35.01 -2.46
CA ASP A 302 5.33 35.89 -2.39
C ASP A 302 4.13 35.19 -1.75
N GLU A 303 3.27 35.95 -1.05
CA GLU A 303 2.13 35.41 -0.30
C GLU A 303 1.19 34.54 -1.15
N GLU A 304 1.12 34.82 -2.45
CA GLU A 304 0.37 34.05 -3.44
C GLU A 304 0.88 32.61 -3.64
N GLN A 305 2.20 32.38 -3.51
CA GLN A 305 2.80 31.04 -3.58
C GLN A 305 2.60 30.23 -2.29
N ARG A 306 2.28 30.90 -1.19
CA ARG A 306 2.10 30.28 0.14
C ARG A 306 0.71 29.65 0.30
N GLN A 307 -0.27 30.10 -0.48
CA GLN A 307 -1.65 29.60 -0.48
C GLN A 307 -1.94 28.55 -1.56
N ARG A 308 -1.13 28.47 -2.63
CA ARG A 308 -1.38 27.54 -3.74
C ARG A 308 -1.11 26.08 -3.35
N ARG A 309 -2.12 25.22 -3.54
CA ARG A 309 -1.94 23.77 -3.65
C ARG A 309 -0.79 23.50 -4.64
N MET A 310 -0.02 22.44 -4.40
CA MET A 310 1.09 22.07 -5.28
C MET A 310 0.60 22.03 -6.74
N ALA A 311 1.28 22.75 -7.64
CA ALA A 311 0.87 22.80 -9.05
C ALA A 311 0.73 21.39 -9.62
N TRP A 312 -0.31 21.16 -10.43
CA TRP A 312 -0.62 19.84 -10.99
C TRP A 312 0.58 19.22 -11.72
N SER A 313 1.36 20.01 -12.46
CA SER A 313 2.59 19.55 -13.12
C SER A 313 3.64 19.02 -12.13
N VAL A 314 3.77 19.66 -10.97
CA VAL A 314 4.65 19.20 -9.90
C VAL A 314 4.12 17.92 -9.24
N LEU A 315 2.79 17.79 -9.09
CA LEU A 315 2.16 16.56 -8.61
C LEU A 315 2.37 15.39 -9.59
N LEU A 316 2.17 15.61 -10.89
CA LEU A 316 2.42 14.60 -11.92
C LEU A 316 3.88 14.15 -11.94
N ARG A 317 4.82 15.09 -11.89
CA ARG A 317 6.25 14.78 -11.80
C ARG A 317 6.57 13.95 -10.55
N ARG A 318 5.97 14.28 -9.40
CA ARG A 318 6.27 13.57 -8.14
C ARG A 318 5.62 12.19 -8.04
N SER A 319 4.38 12.07 -8.49
CA SER A 319 3.58 10.84 -8.37
C SER A 319 3.86 9.86 -9.51
N PHE A 320 4.05 10.38 -10.73
CA PHE A 320 4.15 9.58 -11.95
C PHE A 320 5.45 9.79 -12.74
N ALA A 321 6.37 10.65 -12.27
CA ALA A 321 7.60 11.00 -13.00
C ALA A 321 7.34 11.62 -14.40
N ILE A 322 6.16 12.21 -14.60
CA ILE A 322 5.80 12.85 -15.87
C ILE A 322 6.20 14.33 -15.84
N GLU A 323 7.14 14.73 -16.70
CA GLU A 323 7.62 16.12 -16.85
C GLU A 323 6.80 16.86 -17.93
N VAL A 324 5.54 17.17 -17.64
CA VAL A 324 4.63 17.84 -18.62
C VAL A 324 5.13 19.21 -19.09
N MET A 325 5.95 19.88 -18.27
CA MET A 325 6.49 21.20 -18.60
C MET A 325 7.76 21.15 -19.45
N ASN A 326 8.27 19.96 -19.81
CA ASN A 326 9.38 19.84 -20.75
C ASN A 326 8.85 19.44 -22.11
N CYS A 327 9.29 20.13 -23.16
CA CYS A 327 8.98 19.76 -24.52
C CYS A 327 9.80 18.52 -24.92
N PRO A 328 9.19 17.40 -25.35
CA PRO A 328 9.90 16.22 -25.78
C PRO A 328 10.62 16.43 -27.12
N ALA A 329 10.24 17.43 -27.92
CA ALA A 329 10.85 17.71 -29.21
C ALA A 329 12.12 18.58 -29.09
N CYS A 330 12.09 19.64 -28.28
CA CYS A 330 13.18 20.61 -28.21
C CYS A 330 13.83 20.73 -26.82
N GLY A 331 13.33 20.03 -25.80
CA GLY A 331 13.82 20.14 -24.41
C GLY A 331 13.47 21.45 -23.71
N GLY A 332 12.88 22.43 -24.43
CA GLY A 332 12.47 23.71 -23.88
C GLY A 332 11.35 23.60 -22.84
N ARG A 333 11.27 24.58 -21.95
CA ARG A 333 10.22 24.66 -20.94
C ARG A 333 8.91 25.13 -21.58
N ARG A 334 7.86 24.32 -21.48
CA ARG A 334 6.48 24.65 -21.86
C ARG A 334 5.84 25.54 -20.81
N GLU A 335 4.83 26.31 -21.22
CA GLU A 335 4.01 27.14 -20.36
C GLU A 335 2.53 26.79 -20.56
N LEU A 336 1.75 26.79 -19.47
CA LEU A 336 0.30 26.58 -19.56
C LEU A 336 -0.36 27.90 -19.97
N LEU A 337 -0.82 27.98 -21.21
CA LEU A 337 -1.49 29.19 -21.73
C LEU A 337 -2.97 29.25 -21.36
N ALA A 338 -3.68 28.13 -21.47
CA ALA A 338 -5.11 28.04 -21.17
C ALA A 338 -5.53 26.60 -20.86
N VAL A 339 -6.64 26.46 -20.12
CA VAL A 339 -7.39 25.21 -19.99
C VAL A 339 -8.68 25.39 -20.79
N ILE A 340 -8.94 24.51 -21.75
CA ILE A 340 -10.09 24.61 -22.65
C ILE A 340 -11.08 23.53 -22.26
N GLU A 341 -12.22 23.95 -21.70
CA GLU A 341 -13.24 23.02 -21.18
C GLU A 341 -14.49 22.96 -22.09
N HIS A 342 -14.67 23.94 -22.97
CA HIS A 342 -15.82 24.01 -23.87
C HIS A 342 -15.76 22.95 -24.97
N LYS A 343 -16.61 21.92 -24.88
CA LYS A 343 -16.60 20.72 -25.73
C LYS A 343 -16.50 21.00 -27.25
N PRO A 344 -17.30 21.90 -27.86
CA PRO A 344 -17.16 22.21 -29.28
C PRO A 344 -15.78 22.77 -29.66
N THR A 345 -15.14 23.54 -28.76
CA THR A 345 -13.81 24.09 -28.99
C THR A 345 -12.74 23.00 -28.88
N VAL A 346 -12.85 22.13 -27.88
CA VAL A 346 -11.97 20.96 -27.71
C VAL A 346 -12.03 20.06 -28.95
N GLN A 347 -13.23 19.74 -29.45
CA GLN A 347 -13.40 18.92 -30.66
C GLN A 347 -12.74 19.54 -31.89
N LYS A 348 -12.90 20.85 -32.10
CA LYS A 348 -12.23 21.56 -33.22
C LYS A 348 -10.70 21.47 -33.12
N ILE A 349 -10.14 21.62 -31.91
CA ILE A 349 -8.70 21.55 -31.68
C ILE A 349 -8.19 20.12 -31.89
N LEU A 350 -8.86 19.12 -31.31
CA LEU A 350 -8.47 17.72 -31.45
C LEU A 350 -8.53 17.28 -32.92
N ALA A 351 -9.59 17.64 -33.64
CA ALA A 351 -9.71 17.38 -35.08
C ALA A 351 -8.54 17.99 -35.87
N HIS A 352 -8.19 19.25 -35.58
CA HIS A 352 -7.07 19.93 -36.22
C HIS A 352 -5.72 19.26 -35.93
N LEU A 353 -5.54 18.69 -34.73
CA LEU A 353 -4.33 17.96 -34.32
C LEU A 353 -4.32 16.50 -34.83
N GLY A 354 -5.37 16.04 -35.51
CA GLY A 354 -5.50 14.64 -35.94
C GLY A 354 -5.68 13.66 -34.77
N LEU A 355 -6.22 14.13 -33.65
CA LEU A 355 -6.53 13.33 -32.46
C LEU A 355 -8.02 12.97 -32.41
N ASP A 356 -8.35 11.87 -31.72
CA ASP A 356 -9.74 11.44 -31.54
C ASP A 356 -10.57 12.53 -30.84
N THR A 357 -11.68 12.92 -31.49
CA THR A 357 -12.60 13.96 -31.00
C THR A 357 -13.71 13.41 -30.12
N GLU A 358 -13.96 12.11 -30.21
CA GLU A 358 -14.86 11.40 -29.33
C GLU A 358 -14.07 10.90 -28.12
N PRO A 359 -14.57 11.11 -26.89
CA PRO A 359 -13.95 10.49 -25.73
C PRO A 359 -13.92 8.97 -25.94
N PRO A 360 -12.85 8.28 -25.49
CA PRO A 360 -12.81 6.83 -25.58
C PRO A 360 -14.07 6.29 -24.91
N ALA A 361 -14.83 5.47 -25.64
CA ALA A 361 -16.02 4.83 -25.09
C ALA A 361 -15.56 4.02 -23.88
N PHE A 362 -15.89 4.50 -22.67
CA PHE A 362 -15.74 3.70 -21.48
C PHE A 362 -16.69 2.52 -21.66
N ALA A 363 -16.13 1.38 -22.09
CA ALA A 363 -16.89 0.15 -22.10
C ALA A 363 -17.40 -0.02 -20.67
N LEU A 364 -18.72 -0.22 -20.54
CA LEU A 364 -19.28 -0.65 -19.26
C LEU A 364 -18.44 -1.85 -18.77
N PRO A 365 -18.18 -1.96 -17.45
CA PRO A 365 -17.51 -3.13 -16.91
C PRO A 365 -18.23 -4.36 -17.45
N ARG A 366 -17.59 -5.08 -18.38
CA ARG A 366 -18.19 -6.31 -18.90
C ARG A 366 -18.17 -7.30 -17.75
N GLY A 367 -19.31 -7.94 -17.49
CA GLY A 367 -19.34 -9.11 -16.62
C GLY A 367 -18.31 -10.14 -17.09
N PRO A 368 -17.86 -11.04 -16.20
CA PRO A 368 -16.97 -12.12 -16.61
C PRO A 368 -17.58 -12.83 -17.84
N PRO A 369 -16.76 -13.24 -18.83
CA PRO A 369 -17.27 -13.97 -19.98
C PRO A 369 -18.09 -15.16 -19.48
N LEU A 370 -19.32 -15.29 -19.99
CA LEU A 370 -20.16 -16.45 -19.73
C LEU A 370 -19.36 -17.68 -20.17
N LEU A 371 -18.84 -18.45 -19.21
CA LEU A 371 -18.24 -19.75 -19.50
C LEU A 371 -19.32 -20.54 -20.25
N ALA A 372 -18.97 -21.13 -21.40
CA ALA A 372 -19.87 -21.97 -22.17
C ALA A 372 -20.23 -23.20 -21.33
N GLY A 373 -21.26 -23.06 -20.50
CA GLY A 373 -21.64 -24.00 -19.46
C GLY A 373 -22.53 -23.25 -18.48
N LYS A 374 -23.80 -23.67 -18.39
CA LYS A 374 -24.86 -23.10 -17.56
C LYS A 374 -24.29 -22.46 -16.29
N GLY A 375 -24.32 -21.13 -16.22
CA GLY A 375 -23.85 -20.38 -15.05
C GLY A 375 -24.50 -20.95 -13.80
N VAL A 376 -23.67 -21.30 -12.81
CA VAL A 376 -24.15 -21.63 -11.48
C VAL A 376 -24.87 -20.36 -10.98
N PRO A 377 -26.18 -20.42 -10.67
CA PRO A 377 -26.86 -19.27 -10.09
C PRO A 377 -26.20 -18.92 -8.76
N ASP A 378 -26.09 -17.64 -8.44
CA ASP A 378 -25.80 -17.19 -7.08
C ASP A 378 -26.86 -17.77 -6.11
N ALA A 379 -26.62 -17.67 -4.79
CA ALA A 379 -27.49 -18.22 -3.73
C ALA A 379 -28.98 -17.82 -3.83
N ASP A 380 -29.30 -16.78 -4.61
CA ASP A 380 -30.64 -16.23 -4.77
C ASP A 380 -31.29 -16.55 -6.14
N GLY A 381 -30.63 -17.35 -7.00
CA GLY A 381 -31.19 -17.82 -8.28
C GLY A 381 -31.31 -16.78 -9.40
N LEU A 382 -30.83 -15.55 -9.21
CA LEU A 382 -30.95 -14.46 -10.19
C LEU A 382 -29.72 -14.37 -11.11
N PRO A 383 -29.90 -14.22 -12.43
CA PRO A 383 -28.81 -13.86 -13.34
C PRO A 383 -28.22 -12.50 -12.94
N TRP A 384 -26.89 -12.38 -12.99
CA TRP A 384 -26.14 -11.13 -12.79
C TRP A 384 -26.75 -9.95 -13.57
N GLU A 385 -27.16 -10.19 -14.82
CA GLU A 385 -27.76 -9.20 -15.74
C GLU A 385 -29.10 -8.63 -15.23
N ALA A 386 -29.83 -9.39 -14.40
CA ALA A 386 -31.14 -8.97 -13.88
C ALA A 386 -31.02 -7.96 -12.72
N ARG A 387 -29.83 -7.78 -12.12
CA ARG A 387 -29.63 -6.85 -11.00
C ARG A 387 -29.51 -5.38 -11.44
N ASP A 388 -29.03 -5.14 -12.66
CA ASP A 388 -28.91 -3.80 -13.24
C ASP A 388 -30.14 -3.37 -14.06
N ALA A 389 -31.02 -4.30 -14.43
CA ALA A 389 -32.21 -4.03 -15.25
C ALA A 389 -33.28 -3.14 -14.57
N GLY A 390 -33.13 -2.85 -13.26
CA GLY A 390 -34.12 -2.08 -12.48
C GLY A 390 -33.61 -0.76 -11.89
N ARG A 391 -32.31 -0.47 -11.91
CA ARG A 391 -31.78 0.82 -11.46
C ARG A 391 -31.49 1.70 -12.66
N ARG A 392 -32.54 2.36 -13.17
CA ARG A 392 -32.32 3.64 -13.84
C ARG A 392 -31.63 4.55 -12.83
N VAL A 393 -30.32 4.77 -13.01
CA VAL A 393 -29.70 6.00 -12.53
C VAL A 393 -30.45 7.10 -13.27
N VAL A 394 -31.46 7.68 -12.63
CA VAL A 394 -32.04 8.94 -13.09
C VAL A 394 -30.94 9.96 -12.84
N VAL A 395 -30.13 10.20 -13.88
CA VAL A 395 -29.33 11.41 -13.94
C VAL A 395 -30.36 12.51 -14.09
N ASP A 396 -30.64 13.23 -13.00
CA ASP A 396 -31.50 14.41 -13.05
C ASP A 396 -30.88 15.39 -14.05
N PRO A 397 -31.52 15.68 -15.20
CA PRO A 397 -30.98 16.60 -16.19
C PRO A 397 -30.92 18.06 -15.67
N GLY A 398 -31.43 18.33 -14.46
CA GLY A 398 -31.41 19.63 -13.80
C GLY A 398 -30.31 19.84 -12.76
N PHE A 399 -29.31 18.95 -12.62
CA PHE A 399 -28.22 19.18 -11.65
C PHE A 399 -27.31 20.35 -12.07
N VAL A 400 -27.63 21.54 -11.57
CA VAL A 400 -26.77 22.73 -11.63
C VAL A 400 -25.74 22.60 -10.49
N GLU A 401 -24.46 22.60 -10.83
CA GLU A 401 -23.38 22.66 -9.85
C GLU A 401 -23.56 23.89 -8.94
N PRO A 402 -23.43 23.76 -7.61
CA PRO A 402 -23.42 24.94 -6.75
C PRO A 402 -22.17 25.76 -7.06
N ALA A 403 -22.38 27.01 -7.49
CA ALA A 403 -21.34 28.01 -7.58
C ALA A 403 -20.69 28.16 -6.19
N TYR A 404 -19.38 27.95 -6.14
CA TYR A 404 -18.58 28.32 -4.99
C TYR A 404 -18.24 29.80 -5.13
N ASP A 405 -18.88 30.64 -4.31
CA ASP A 405 -18.42 32.01 -4.02
C ASP A 405 -17.10 32.00 -3.23
#